data_AF-A0A842MWD1-F1
#
_entry.id   AF-A0A842MWD1-F1
#
_cell.length_a   1.000
_cell.length_b   1.000
_cell.length_c   1.000
_cell.angle_alpha   90.00
_cell.angle_beta   90.00
_cell.angle_gamma   90.00
#
_symmetry.space_group_name_H-M   'P 1'
#
loop_
_entity.id
_entity.type
_entity.pdbx_description
1 polymer ?
#
loop_
_entity_poly.entity_id
_entity_poly.type
_entity_poly.pdbx_seq_one_letter_code
_entity_poly.pdbx_strand_id
1 'polypeptide(L)'
;MVRRLGFDSILAALDRIMELSPNDLGKAARLLRRLDSDLERLLEAAKIDEGRRKGLVKGVTLVRSASASLFCSLGNARQKGQLSGDWLRFAQNDFLELKEDLMALREFLVENADFVRLACLRDQIGGLAGTNPEKLFEELHEAGVLSERTWVLLISYPGSWKELLRNEEISKQISQLSAWLLEFHEVRKRRTSEGGIDQC
;
A
#
# COMPACT_ATOMS: atom_id res chain seq x y z
N MET A 1 -3.40 -14.45 -11.46
CA MET A 1 -2.14 -13.97 -10.82
C MET A 1 -2.50 -12.83 -9.89
N VAL A 2 -2.52 -13.06 -8.58
CA VAL A 2 -2.78 -12.00 -7.58
C VAL A 2 -1.55 -11.08 -7.55
N ARG A 3 -1.75 -9.79 -7.81
CA ARG A 3 -0.67 -8.80 -7.76
C ARG A 3 -0.28 -8.57 -6.30
N ARG A 4 1.00 -8.71 -5.97
CA ARG A 4 1.50 -8.43 -4.62
C ARG A 4 1.46 -6.93 -4.35
N LEU A 5 0.90 -6.55 -3.21
CA LEU A 5 0.95 -5.18 -2.71
C LEU A 5 2.36 -4.94 -2.16
N GLY A 6 3.03 -3.90 -2.63
CA GLY A 6 4.36 -3.53 -2.17
C GLY A 6 4.51 -2.03 -2.09
N PHE A 7 5.21 -1.55 -1.07
CA PHE A 7 5.41 -0.12 -0.81
C PHE A 7 5.93 0.62 -2.05
N ASP A 8 7.01 0.11 -2.66
CA ASP A 8 7.62 0.71 -3.85
C ASP A 8 6.68 0.66 -5.06
N SER A 9 5.81 -0.36 -5.14
CA SER A 9 4.82 -0.46 -6.22
C SER A 9 3.72 0.58 -6.09
N ILE A 10 3.31 0.92 -4.87
CA ILE A 10 2.34 2.00 -4.61
C ILE A 10 2.97 3.35 -4.96
N LEU A 11 4.21 3.60 -4.48
CA LEU A 11 4.93 4.84 -4.80
C LEU A 11 5.15 5.00 -6.30
N ALA A 12 5.59 3.95 -7.00
CA ALA A 12 5.77 3.99 -8.45
C ALA A 12 4.44 4.21 -9.20
N ALA A 13 3.32 3.72 -8.66
CA ALA A 13 2.00 3.99 -9.24
C ALA A 13 1.59 5.45 -9.08
N LEU A 14 1.84 6.05 -7.91
CA LEU A 14 1.63 7.48 -7.64
C LEU A 14 2.50 8.34 -8.56
N ASP A 15 3.81 8.09 -8.58
CA ASP A 15 4.78 8.84 -9.39
C ASP A 15 4.40 8.81 -10.88
N ARG A 16 4.01 7.65 -11.39
CA ARG A 16 3.55 7.51 -12.77
C ARG A 16 2.29 8.32 -13.09
N ILE A 17 1.39 8.53 -12.14
CA ILE A 17 0.21 9.39 -12.34
C ILE A 17 0.62 10.86 -12.30
N MET A 18 1.53 11.23 -11.38
CA MET A 18 2.05 12.58 -11.23
C MET A 18 2.78 13.07 -12.49
N GLU A 19 3.48 12.17 -13.20
CA GLU A 19 4.19 12.45 -14.45
C GLU A 19 3.26 12.67 -15.68
N LEU A 20 1.98 12.28 -15.61
CA LEU A 20 1.08 12.40 -16.77
C LEU A 20 0.75 13.86 -17.11
N SER A 21 0.64 14.17 -18.40
CA SER A 21 0.12 15.47 -18.83
C SER A 21 -1.37 15.62 -18.47
N PRO A 22 -1.87 16.84 -18.21
CA PRO A 22 -3.31 17.11 -18.12
C PRO A 22 -4.11 16.67 -19.34
N ASN A 23 -3.46 16.46 -20.50
CA ASN A 23 -4.12 15.94 -21.69
C ASN A 23 -4.24 14.40 -21.72
N ASP A 24 -3.55 13.67 -20.84
CA ASP A 24 -3.53 12.20 -20.77
C ASP A 24 -4.63 11.63 -19.85
N LEU A 25 -5.79 12.29 -19.75
CA LEU A 25 -6.85 11.96 -18.78
C LEU A 25 -7.35 10.51 -18.88
N GLY A 26 -7.38 9.93 -20.07
CA GLY A 26 -7.76 8.51 -20.26
C GLY A 26 -6.73 7.51 -19.71
N LYS A 27 -5.44 7.88 -19.67
CA LYS A 27 -4.41 7.09 -18.98
C LYS A 27 -4.48 7.30 -17.48
N ALA A 28 -4.64 8.56 -17.03
CA ALA A 28 -4.81 8.91 -15.63
C ALA A 28 -5.96 8.13 -14.99
N ALA A 29 -7.15 8.15 -15.62
CA ALA A 29 -8.33 7.42 -15.19
C ALA A 29 -8.08 5.92 -14.97
N ARG A 30 -7.29 5.27 -15.85
CA ARG A 30 -6.97 3.84 -15.73
C ARG A 30 -5.99 3.56 -14.60
N LEU A 31 -4.98 4.41 -14.44
CA LEU A 31 -4.01 4.27 -13.35
C LEU A 31 -4.66 4.54 -11.98
N LEU A 32 -5.54 5.55 -11.88
CA LEU A 32 -6.27 5.87 -10.65
C LEU A 32 -7.14 4.72 -10.16
N ARG A 33 -7.89 4.05 -11.05
CA ARG A 33 -8.67 2.86 -10.66
C ARG A 33 -7.82 1.74 -10.09
N ARG A 34 -6.61 1.57 -10.63
CA ARG A 34 -5.68 0.55 -10.15
C ARG A 34 -5.10 0.96 -8.80
N LEU A 35 -4.69 2.21 -8.66
CA LEU A 35 -4.21 2.77 -7.40
C LEU A 35 -5.29 2.66 -6.31
N ASP A 36 -6.55 2.94 -6.62
CA ASP A 36 -7.66 2.85 -5.66
C ASP A 36 -7.79 1.43 -5.07
N SER A 37 -7.66 0.39 -5.90
CA SER A 37 -7.64 -1.00 -5.44
C SER A 37 -6.42 -1.31 -4.56
N ASP A 38 -5.24 -0.79 -4.90
CA ASP A 38 -4.02 -0.98 -4.10
C ASP A 38 -4.14 -0.24 -2.73
N LEU A 39 -4.74 0.96 -2.71
CA LEU A 39 -4.98 1.75 -1.49
C LEU A 39 -6.06 1.13 -0.60
N GLU A 40 -7.10 0.53 -1.17
CA GLU A 40 -8.11 -0.21 -0.41
C GLU A 40 -7.50 -1.38 0.35
N ARG A 41 -6.69 -2.20 -0.34
CA ARG A 41 -5.96 -3.31 0.29
C ARG A 41 -5.01 -2.82 1.38
N LEU A 42 -4.34 -1.70 1.14
CA LEU A 42 -3.47 -1.09 2.14
C LEU A 42 -4.26 -0.68 3.40
N LEU A 43 -5.42 -0.04 3.23
CA LEU A 43 -6.29 0.35 4.34
C LEU A 43 -6.80 -0.86 5.14
N GLU A 44 -7.17 -1.93 4.46
CA GLU A 44 -7.58 -3.18 5.09
C GLU A 44 -6.45 -3.82 5.89
N ALA A 45 -5.22 -3.76 5.38
CA ALA A 45 -4.06 -4.32 6.05
C ALA A 45 -3.52 -3.44 7.18
N ALA A 46 -3.78 -2.13 7.15
CA ALA A 46 -3.29 -1.15 8.13
C ALA A 46 -4.16 -1.09 9.41
N LYS A 47 -4.25 -2.20 10.17
CA LYS A 47 -5.21 -2.32 11.29
C LYS A 47 -4.74 -1.84 12.66
N ILE A 48 -3.44 -1.83 12.92
CA ILE A 48 -2.97 -1.80 14.32
C ILE A 48 -2.81 -0.37 14.81
N ASP A 49 -2.29 0.56 14.00
CA ASP A 49 -1.96 1.95 14.41
C ASP A 49 -3.07 2.92 14.05
N GLU A 50 -3.99 3.15 14.99
CA GLU A 50 -5.18 3.95 14.75
C GLU A 50 -4.87 5.42 14.41
N GLY A 51 -3.78 5.99 14.94
CA GLY A 51 -3.35 7.35 14.65
C GLY A 51 -2.87 7.50 13.20
N ARG A 52 -1.89 6.68 12.81
CA ARG A 52 -1.36 6.66 11.43
C ARG A 52 -2.42 6.17 10.43
N ARG A 53 -3.25 5.21 10.81
CA ARG A 53 -4.38 4.72 10.01
C ARG A 53 -5.40 5.83 9.73
N LYS A 54 -5.76 6.67 10.70
CA LYS A 54 -6.64 7.82 10.46
C LYS A 54 -6.04 8.80 9.45
N GLY A 55 -4.74 9.06 9.53
CA GLY A 55 -4.02 9.85 8.54
C GLY A 55 -4.11 9.25 7.13
N LEU A 56 -3.86 7.95 7.00
CA LEU A 56 -3.97 7.22 5.75
C LEU A 56 -5.40 7.25 5.19
N VAL A 57 -6.42 6.97 6.02
CA VAL A 57 -7.84 7.03 5.64
C VAL A 57 -8.19 8.41 5.11
N LYS A 58 -7.75 9.48 5.79
CA LYS A 58 -7.97 10.86 5.35
C LYS A 58 -7.36 11.11 3.97
N GLY A 59 -6.09 10.76 3.77
CA GLY A 59 -5.40 10.93 2.48
C GLY A 59 -6.08 10.16 1.34
N VAL A 60 -6.43 8.89 1.57
CA VAL A 60 -7.15 8.07 0.58
C VAL A 60 -8.54 8.64 0.27
N THR A 61 -9.25 9.16 1.27
CA THR A 61 -10.58 9.77 1.08
C THR A 61 -10.51 11.04 0.23
N LEU A 62 -9.50 11.90 0.44
CA LEU A 62 -9.28 13.09 -0.40
C LEU A 62 -9.03 12.70 -1.86
N VAL A 63 -8.09 11.78 -2.09
CA VAL A 63 -7.79 11.26 -3.43
C VAL A 63 -9.02 10.64 -4.11
N ARG A 64 -9.85 9.90 -3.36
CA ARG A 64 -11.10 9.31 -3.89
C ARG A 64 -12.12 10.39 -4.26
N SER A 65 -12.27 11.41 -3.43
CA SER A 65 -13.15 12.55 -3.70
C SER A 65 -12.73 13.31 -4.95
N ALA A 66 -11.46 13.68 -5.05
CA ALA A 66 -10.91 14.36 -6.23
C ALA A 66 -10.99 13.49 -7.50
N SER A 67 -10.74 12.18 -7.37
CA SER A 67 -10.90 11.22 -8.48
C SER A 67 -12.36 11.14 -8.95
N ALA A 68 -13.33 11.20 -8.03
CA ALA A 68 -14.74 11.19 -8.37
C ALA A 68 -15.14 12.44 -9.16
N SER A 69 -14.68 13.64 -8.75
CA SER A 69 -14.87 14.88 -9.50
C SER A 69 -14.33 14.76 -10.93
N LEU A 70 -13.07 14.29 -11.07
CA LEU A 70 -12.46 14.04 -12.37
C LEU A 70 -13.28 13.07 -13.23
N PHE A 71 -13.75 11.95 -12.65
CA PHE A 71 -14.56 10.99 -13.39
C PHE A 71 -15.91 11.56 -13.82
N CYS A 72 -16.54 12.41 -13.00
CA CYS A 72 -17.76 13.12 -13.37
C CYS A 72 -17.52 14.05 -14.57
N SER A 73 -16.48 14.90 -14.51
CA SER A 73 -16.13 15.81 -15.61
C SER A 73 -15.78 15.05 -16.89
N LEU A 74 -15.03 13.95 -16.79
CA LEU A 74 -14.74 13.07 -17.92
C LEU A 74 -15.98 12.37 -18.48
N GLY A 75 -16.90 11.94 -17.61
CA GLY A 75 -18.17 11.35 -18.00
C GLY A 75 -19.01 12.32 -18.83
N ASN A 76 -19.10 13.56 -18.36
CA ASN A 76 -19.84 14.63 -19.04
C ASN A 76 -19.17 15.04 -20.36
N ALA A 77 -17.85 15.10 -20.42
CA ALA A 77 -17.12 15.39 -21.66
C ALA A 77 -17.37 14.35 -22.77
N ARG A 78 -17.65 13.10 -22.40
CA ARG A 78 -17.96 12.00 -23.34
C ARG A 78 -19.38 12.04 -23.87
N GLN A 79 -20.30 12.68 -23.16
CA GLN A 79 -21.65 12.89 -23.66
C GLN A 79 -21.57 13.92 -24.78
N LYS A 80 -21.68 13.47 -26.03
CA LYS A 80 -21.56 14.32 -27.22
C LYS A 80 -22.55 15.48 -27.11
N GLY A 81 -22.05 16.68 -26.86
CA GLY A 81 -22.83 17.89 -26.67
C GLY A 81 -21.99 19.16 -26.87
N GLN A 82 -22.66 20.30 -27.00
CA GLN A 82 -22.03 21.60 -27.25
C GLN A 82 -21.01 22.00 -26.15
N LEU A 83 -21.18 21.48 -24.93
CA LEU A 83 -20.32 21.78 -23.77
C LEU A 83 -19.17 20.77 -23.58
N SER A 84 -18.98 19.81 -24.49
CA SER A 84 -17.95 18.77 -24.33
C SER A 84 -16.54 19.32 -24.17
N GLY A 85 -16.23 20.45 -24.84
CA GLY A 85 -14.95 21.15 -24.69
C GLY A 85 -14.74 21.76 -23.30
N ASP A 86 -15.78 22.35 -22.70
CA ASP A 86 -15.71 22.94 -21.37
C ASP A 86 -15.57 21.87 -20.29
N TRP A 87 -16.31 20.76 -20.42
CA TRP A 87 -16.16 19.60 -19.54
C TRP A 87 -14.76 18.97 -19.62
N LEU A 88 -14.12 18.99 -20.79
CA LEU A 88 -12.73 18.55 -20.91
C LEU A 88 -11.77 19.48 -20.15
N ARG A 89 -12.01 20.79 -20.19
CA ARG A 89 -11.23 21.77 -19.41
C ARG A 89 -11.45 21.60 -17.90
N PHE A 90 -12.68 21.33 -17.46
CA PHE A 90 -12.95 21.00 -16.07
C PHE A 90 -12.23 19.71 -15.66
N ALA A 91 -12.27 18.66 -16.48
CA ALA A 91 -11.52 17.43 -16.19
C ALA A 91 -10.00 17.65 -16.13
N GLN A 92 -9.45 18.57 -16.94
CA GLN A 92 -8.03 18.95 -16.84
C GLN A 92 -7.72 19.64 -15.51
N ASN A 93 -8.58 20.56 -15.07
CA ASN A 93 -8.42 21.26 -13.79
C ASN A 93 -8.59 20.30 -12.61
N ASP A 94 -9.63 19.45 -12.61
CA ASP A 94 -9.85 18.42 -11.59
C ASP A 94 -8.64 17.48 -11.49
N PHE A 95 -8.00 17.16 -12.62
CA PHE A 95 -6.79 16.34 -12.60
C PHE A 95 -5.58 17.08 -12.03
N LEU A 96 -5.46 18.39 -12.21
CA LEU A 96 -4.41 19.19 -11.56
C LEU A 96 -4.61 19.23 -10.05
N GLU A 97 -5.84 19.47 -9.59
CA GLU A 97 -6.17 19.44 -8.15
C GLU A 97 -5.90 18.05 -7.54
N LEU A 98 -6.32 16.98 -8.23
CA LEU A 98 -6.05 15.61 -7.80
C LEU A 98 -4.55 15.33 -7.63
N LYS A 99 -3.67 15.96 -8.42
CA LYS A 99 -2.23 15.78 -8.25
C LYS A 99 -1.70 16.34 -6.94
N GLU A 100 -2.30 17.42 -6.43
CA GLU A 100 -1.94 17.96 -5.12
C GLU A 100 -2.29 16.96 -4.01
N ASP A 101 -3.49 16.37 -4.07
CA ASP A 101 -3.91 15.33 -3.12
C ASP A 101 -3.04 14.06 -3.22
N LEU A 102 -2.67 13.64 -4.43
CA LEU A 102 -1.77 12.51 -4.66
C LEU A 102 -0.36 12.78 -4.11
N MET A 103 0.12 14.02 -4.21
CA MET A 103 1.40 14.43 -3.65
C MET A 103 1.38 14.39 -2.11
N ALA A 104 0.33 14.94 -1.49
CA ALA A 104 0.14 14.87 -0.04
C ALA A 104 0.05 13.42 0.45
N LEU A 105 -0.67 12.54 -0.27
CA LEU A 105 -0.70 11.12 0.04
C LEU A 105 0.69 10.49 -0.07
N ARG A 106 1.45 10.81 -1.12
CA ARG A 106 2.81 10.30 -1.31
C ARG A 106 3.74 10.70 -0.15
N GLU A 107 3.71 11.97 0.25
CA GLU A 107 4.48 12.49 1.39
C GLU A 107 4.13 11.73 2.67
N PHE A 108 2.83 11.57 2.97
CA PHE A 108 2.38 10.78 4.10
C PHE A 108 2.91 9.34 4.08
N LEU A 109 2.87 8.67 2.91
CA LEU A 109 3.37 7.30 2.77
C LEU A 109 4.87 7.20 3.01
N VAL A 110 5.65 8.19 2.56
CA VAL A 110 7.10 8.24 2.76
C VAL A 110 7.45 8.51 4.22
N GLU A 111 6.79 9.49 4.86
CA GLU A 111 6.98 9.81 6.28
C GLU A 111 6.65 8.62 7.20
N ASN A 112 5.69 7.78 6.78
CA ASN A 112 5.21 6.62 7.54
C ASN A 112 5.62 5.29 6.87
N ALA A 113 6.76 5.27 6.18
CA ALA A 113 7.19 4.11 5.38
C ALA A 113 7.27 2.80 6.18
N ASP A 114 7.65 2.85 7.46
CA ASP A 114 7.68 1.69 8.35
C ASP A 114 6.29 1.06 8.51
N PHE A 115 5.29 1.89 8.82
CA PHE A 115 3.90 1.49 8.98
C PHE A 115 3.32 0.93 7.68
N VAL A 116 3.57 1.60 6.55
CA VAL A 116 3.04 1.19 5.25
C VAL A 116 3.69 -0.12 4.78
N ARG A 117 5.01 -0.30 4.97
CA ARG A 117 5.71 -1.55 4.66
C ARG A 117 5.17 -2.72 5.48
N LEU A 118 4.94 -2.52 6.78
CA LEU A 118 4.34 -3.55 7.64
C LEU A 118 2.90 -3.91 7.21
N ALA A 119 2.10 -2.92 6.81
CA ALA A 119 0.77 -3.17 6.25
C ALA A 119 0.85 -3.96 4.93
N CYS A 120 1.78 -3.61 4.02
CA CYS A 120 2.00 -4.38 2.79
C CYS A 120 2.41 -5.84 3.10
N LEU A 121 3.30 -6.05 4.07
CA LEU A 121 3.71 -7.38 4.50
C LEU A 121 2.54 -8.20 5.04
N ARG A 122 1.66 -7.57 5.82
CA ARG A 122 0.45 -8.22 6.35
C ARG A 122 -0.51 -8.66 5.23
N ASP A 123 -0.72 -7.83 4.21
CA ASP A 123 -1.49 -8.21 3.02
C ASP A 123 -0.85 -9.39 2.27
N GLN A 124 0.48 -9.41 2.14
CA GLN A 124 1.20 -10.52 1.50
C GLN A 124 1.10 -11.83 2.31
N ILE A 125 1.13 -11.76 3.63
CA ILE A 125 1.01 -12.91 4.52
C ILE A 125 -0.39 -13.54 4.44
N GLY A 126 -1.44 -12.74 4.26
CA GLY A 126 -2.80 -13.24 4.03
C GLY A 126 -2.94 -14.08 2.74
N GLY A 127 -1.98 -13.99 1.81
CA GLY A 127 -1.97 -14.67 0.50
C GLY A 127 -0.82 -15.67 0.31
N LEU A 128 -0.27 -16.24 1.39
CA LEU A 128 0.94 -17.07 1.38
C LEU A 128 0.84 -18.40 0.59
N ALA A 129 -0.36 -18.81 0.19
CA ALA A 129 -0.54 -19.89 -0.79
C ALA A 129 0.00 -19.44 -2.17
N GLY A 130 1.29 -19.69 -2.42
CA GLY A 130 1.96 -19.42 -3.71
C GLY A 130 2.96 -18.26 -3.72
N THR A 131 3.37 -17.71 -2.58
CA THR A 131 4.46 -16.73 -2.52
C THR A 131 5.84 -17.36 -2.35
N ASN A 132 6.91 -16.60 -2.65
CA ASN A 132 8.29 -17.03 -2.42
C ASN A 132 8.64 -16.72 -0.95
N PRO A 133 8.78 -17.71 -0.07
CA PRO A 133 9.00 -17.53 1.37
C PRO A 133 10.32 -16.83 1.69
N GLU A 134 11.35 -17.06 0.88
CA GLU A 134 12.66 -16.43 1.06
C GLU A 134 12.51 -14.91 1.01
N LYS A 135 11.72 -14.43 0.03
CA LYS A 135 11.44 -13.01 -0.12
C LYS A 135 10.61 -12.45 1.05
N LEU A 136 9.66 -13.22 1.59
CA LEU A 136 8.90 -12.78 2.76
C LEU A 136 9.80 -12.66 4.01
N PHE A 137 10.66 -13.66 4.26
CA PHE A 137 11.57 -13.62 5.40
C PHE A 137 12.64 -12.55 5.26
N GLU A 138 13.12 -12.29 4.05
CA GLU A 138 13.98 -11.16 3.73
C GLU A 138 13.28 -9.84 4.05
N GLU A 139 12.06 -9.61 3.55
CA GLU A 139 11.32 -8.37 3.82
C GLU A 139 10.97 -8.20 5.33
N LEU A 140 10.70 -9.30 6.05
CA LEU A 140 10.51 -9.28 7.52
C LEU A 140 11.80 -8.96 8.28
N HIS A 141 12.95 -9.39 7.77
CA HIS A 141 14.25 -9.07 8.33
C HIS A 141 14.62 -7.61 8.10
N GLU A 142 14.46 -7.10 6.87
CA GLU A 142 14.68 -5.69 6.54
C GLU A 142 13.77 -4.75 7.34
N ALA A 143 12.54 -5.19 7.64
CA ALA A 143 11.62 -4.45 8.51
C ALA A 143 12.01 -4.49 10.01
N GLY A 144 13.08 -5.20 10.39
CA GLY A 144 13.54 -5.35 11.77
C GLY A 144 12.65 -6.24 12.64
N VAL A 145 11.73 -7.00 12.03
CA VAL A 145 10.80 -7.91 12.71
C VAL A 145 11.52 -9.20 13.12
N LEU A 146 12.39 -9.70 12.24
CA LEU A 146 13.27 -10.82 12.51
C LEU A 146 14.65 -10.32 12.97
N SER A 147 15.25 -11.01 13.93
CA SER A 147 16.66 -10.80 14.24
C SER A 147 17.55 -11.40 13.16
N GLU A 148 18.74 -10.84 12.93
CA GLU A 148 19.76 -11.37 12.02
C GLU A 148 19.98 -12.89 12.22
N ARG A 149 20.09 -13.32 13.49
CA ARG A 149 20.26 -14.75 13.83
C ARG A 149 19.07 -15.61 13.39
N THR A 150 17.85 -15.12 13.56
CA THR A 150 16.63 -15.83 13.15
C THR A 150 16.51 -15.87 11.64
N TRP A 151 16.83 -14.76 10.96
CA TRP A 151 16.85 -14.68 9.51
C TRP A 151 17.85 -15.67 8.92
N VAL A 152 19.12 -15.63 9.35
CA VAL A 152 20.17 -16.58 8.93
C VAL A 152 19.71 -18.02 9.09
N LEU A 153 19.07 -18.37 10.22
CA LEU A 153 18.58 -19.72 10.46
C LEU A 153 17.46 -20.13 9.49
N LEU A 154 16.55 -19.22 9.15
CA LEU A 154 15.46 -19.45 8.19
C LEU A 154 15.97 -19.58 6.75
N ILE A 155 16.95 -18.76 6.35
CA ILE A 155 17.52 -18.78 4.99
C ILE A 155 18.58 -19.87 4.78
N SER A 156 19.11 -20.47 5.86
CA SER A 156 20.11 -21.56 5.78
C SER A 156 19.54 -22.90 5.27
N TYR A 157 18.22 -23.03 5.15
CA TYR A 157 17.54 -24.23 4.63
C TYR A 157 16.68 -23.93 3.38
N PRO A 158 17.22 -23.35 2.31
CA PRO A 158 16.43 -22.84 1.17
C PRO A 158 15.72 -23.95 0.37
N GLY A 159 16.30 -25.16 0.34
CA GLY A 159 15.81 -26.28 -0.49
C GLY A 159 14.51 -26.93 -0.02
N SER A 160 14.16 -26.84 1.27
CA SER A 160 12.98 -27.54 1.83
C SER A 160 11.72 -26.67 1.85
N TRP A 161 11.84 -25.34 1.78
CA TRP A 161 10.70 -24.43 1.88
C TRP A 161 9.72 -24.57 0.72
N LYS A 162 10.22 -24.73 -0.51
CA LYS A 162 9.35 -24.89 -1.70
C LYS A 162 8.49 -26.15 -1.64
N GLU A 163 8.99 -27.24 -1.07
CA GLU A 163 8.22 -28.49 -0.90
C GLU A 163 7.31 -28.43 0.33
N LEU A 164 7.78 -27.88 1.45
CA LEU A 164 6.99 -27.71 2.68
C LEU A 164 5.80 -26.78 2.47
N LEU A 165 5.94 -25.71 1.68
CA LEU A 165 4.87 -24.74 1.44
C LEU A 165 3.88 -25.13 0.34
N ARG A 166 4.15 -26.21 -0.40
CA ARG A 166 3.11 -26.86 -1.23
C ARG A 166 2.04 -27.51 -0.34
N ASN A 167 2.38 -27.83 0.91
CA ASN A 167 1.40 -28.25 1.89
C ASN A 167 0.64 -27.02 2.41
N GLU A 168 -0.64 -26.94 2.08
CA GLU A 168 -1.52 -25.82 2.45
C GLU A 168 -1.57 -25.58 3.97
N GLU A 169 -1.50 -26.64 4.77
CA GLU A 169 -1.55 -26.53 6.23
C GLU A 169 -0.25 -25.92 6.79
N ILE A 170 0.91 -26.31 6.25
CA ILE A 170 2.20 -25.74 6.64
C ILE A 170 2.31 -24.28 6.20
N SER A 171 1.86 -23.96 4.98
CA SER A 171 1.75 -22.59 4.49
C SER A 171 0.87 -21.73 5.41
N LYS A 172 -0.29 -22.24 5.80
CA LYS A 172 -1.22 -21.57 6.71
C LYS A 172 -0.60 -21.32 8.09
N GLN A 173 0.10 -22.31 8.65
CA GLN A 173 0.78 -22.16 9.94
C GLN A 173 1.92 -21.12 9.89
N ILE A 174 2.71 -21.11 8.83
CA ILE A 174 3.77 -20.10 8.62
C ILE A 174 3.16 -18.71 8.43
N SER A 175 2.02 -18.62 7.75
CA SER A 175 1.26 -17.37 7.62
C SER A 175 0.82 -16.83 8.97
N GLN A 176 0.25 -17.71 9.80
CA GLN A 176 -0.20 -17.36 11.15
C GLN A 176 0.97 -16.92 12.03
N LEU A 177 2.08 -17.66 12.00
CA LEU A 177 3.30 -17.30 12.75
C LEU A 177 3.86 -15.95 12.30
N SER A 178 3.92 -15.70 10.99
CA SER A 178 4.42 -14.43 10.44
C SER A 178 3.51 -13.25 10.81
N ALA A 179 2.18 -13.47 10.78
CA ALA A 179 1.21 -12.49 11.22
C ALA A 179 1.38 -12.16 12.71
N TRP A 180 1.54 -13.17 13.57
CA TRP A 180 1.80 -12.96 14.99
C TRP A 180 3.11 -12.24 15.25
N LEU A 181 4.19 -12.58 14.55
CA LEU A 181 5.48 -11.89 14.69
C LEU A 181 5.37 -10.40 14.34
N LEU A 182 4.64 -10.06 13.28
CA LEU A 182 4.35 -8.66 12.93
C LEU A 182 3.55 -7.94 14.02
N GLU A 183 2.49 -8.58 14.53
CA GLU A 183 1.67 -8.03 15.61
C GLU A 183 2.51 -7.78 16.88
N PHE A 184 3.35 -8.75 17.27
CA PHE A 184 4.23 -8.61 18.43
C PHE A 184 5.27 -7.50 18.26
N HIS A 185 5.86 -7.36 17.06
CA HIS A 185 6.83 -6.31 16.78
C HIS A 185 6.19 -4.91 16.87
N GLU A 186 5.00 -4.73 16.29
CA GLU A 186 4.28 -3.46 16.35
C GLU A 186 3.86 -3.08 17.78
N VAL A 187 3.41 -4.04 18.60
CA VAL A 187 3.11 -3.81 20.03
C VAL A 187 4.37 -3.42 20.81
N ARG A 188 5.51 -4.06 20.55
CA ARG A 188 6.78 -3.72 21.21
C ARG A 188 7.25 -2.31 20.86
N LYS A 189 7.09 -1.89 19.60
CA LYS A 189 7.45 -0.54 19.14
C LYS A 189 6.57 0.53 19.80
N ARG A 190 5.27 0.29 19.99
CA ARG A 190 4.40 1.22 20.73
C ARG A 190 4.82 1.43 22.19
N ARG A 191 5.11 0.34 22.91
CA ARG A 191 5.52 0.44 24.31
C ARG A 191 6.82 1.22 24.49
N THR A 192 7.72 1.16 23.52
CA THR A 192 8.97 1.93 23.52
C THR A 192 8.75 3.40 23.13
N SER A 193 7.79 3.69 22.25
CA SER A 193 7.39 5.07 21.92
C SER A 193 6.58 5.77 23.02
N GLU A 194 5.76 5.04 23.77
CA GLU A 194 4.92 5.58 24.87
C GLU A 194 5.68 5.66 26.21
N GLY A 195 6.68 4.79 26.43
CA GLY A 195 7.52 4.77 27.64
C GLY A 195 8.66 5.79 27.66
N GLY A 196 8.78 6.64 26.64
CA GLY A 196 9.83 7.66 26.52
C GLY A 196 9.50 9.03 27.14
N ILE A 197 8.36 9.19 27.83
CA ILE A 197 7.93 10.47 28.40
C ILE A 197 8.22 10.58 29.92
N ASP A 198 8.60 9.50 30.61
CA ASP A 198 8.82 9.53 32.07
C ASP A 198 10.29 9.38 32.50
N GLN A 199 11.20 10.13 31.87
CA GLN A 199 12.51 10.44 32.46
C GLN A 199 12.91 11.90 32.20
N CYS A 200 12.37 12.80 33.01
CA CYS A 200 12.96 14.09 33.36
C CYS A 200 13.04 14.17 34.88
#